data_AF-A0A2W5SZZ6-F1
#
_entry.id   AF-A0A2W5SZZ6-F1
#
_cell.length_a   1.000
_cell.length_b   1.000
_cell.length_c   1.000
_cell.angle_alpha   90.00
_cell.angle_beta   90.00
_cell.angle_gamma   90.00
#
_symmetry.space_group_name_H-M   'P 1'
#
loop_
_entity.id
_entity.type
_entity.pdbx_description
1 polymer ?
#
loop_
_entity_poly.entity_id
_entity_poly.type
_entity_poly.pdbx_seq_one_letter_code
_entity_poly.pdbx_strand_id
1 'polypeptide(L)'
;LTFSALDLRVADRETAEKHYEEHKDKPFFKDLIEFITSGPLVAGVVEGPHAIEAWRQLAGGTDPVKKATPGSIRGDFALDVDANVVHGSDSPESAEREIGIWFPNL
;
A
#
# COMPACT_ATOMS: atom_id res chain seq x y z
N LEU A 1 7.51 10.10 -11.76
CA LEU A 1 6.48 10.12 -10.71
C LEU A 1 6.75 11.30 -9.81
N THR A 2 5.71 12.03 -9.43
CA THR A 2 5.76 13.12 -8.44
C THR A 2 4.79 12.81 -7.31
N PHE A 3 5.11 13.26 -6.10
CA PHE A 3 4.16 13.19 -4.98
C PHE A 3 3.31 14.46 -4.98
N SER A 4 2.01 14.33 -5.19
CA SER A 4 1.05 15.43 -5.09
C SER A 4 0.54 15.64 -3.67
N ALA A 5 0.56 14.58 -2.86
CA ALA A 5 0.31 14.63 -1.42
C ALA A 5 1.19 13.63 -0.69
N LEU A 6 1.58 13.97 0.55
CA LEU A 6 2.37 13.11 1.44
C LEU A 6 2.00 13.40 2.89
N ASP A 7 1.77 12.36 3.69
CA ASP A 7 1.37 12.50 5.08
C ASP A 7 1.94 11.37 5.96
N LEU A 8 2.68 11.74 7.01
CA LEU A 8 3.18 10.83 8.02
C LEU A 8 2.15 10.74 9.15
N ARG A 9 1.51 9.58 9.30
CA ARG A 9 0.45 9.37 10.28
C ARG A 9 0.49 7.97 10.88
N VAL A 10 -0.21 7.79 12.00
CA VAL A 10 -0.61 6.46 12.48
C VAL A 10 -2.03 6.23 11.98
N ALA A 11 -2.27 5.12 11.28
CA ALA A 11 -3.61 4.78 10.80
C ALA A 11 -4.50 4.38 11.98
N ASP A 12 -5.67 4.98 12.09
CA ASP A 12 -6.70 4.45 12.97
C ASP A 12 -7.32 3.18 12.36
N ARG A 13 -7.98 2.40 13.23
CA ARG A 13 -8.56 1.11 12.83
C ARG A 13 -9.69 1.25 11.81
N GLU A 14 -10.50 2.29 11.89
CA GLU A 14 -11.62 2.51 10.96
C GLU A 14 -11.10 2.77 9.54
N THR A 15 -10.09 3.63 9.41
CA THR A 15 -9.39 3.91 8.15
C THR A 15 -8.77 2.64 7.57
N ALA A 16 -8.07 1.86 8.40
CA ALA A 16 -7.44 0.60 7.98
C ALA A 16 -8.46 -0.46 7.52
N GLU A 17 -9.56 -0.64 8.26
CA GLU A 17 -10.62 -1.59 7.92
C GLU A 17 -11.34 -1.20 6.63
N LYS A 18 -11.58 0.11 6.42
CA LYS A 18 -12.15 0.63 5.18
C LYS A 18 -11.21 0.42 3.99
N HIS A 19 -9.90 0.60 4.18
CA HIS A 19 -8.91 0.36 3.14
C HIS A 19 -8.86 -1.12 2.72
N TYR A 20 -8.93 -2.04 3.67
CA TYR A 20 -8.88 -3.49 3.43
C TYR A 20 -10.26 -4.17 3.42
N GLU A 21 -11.35 -3.43 3.14
CA GLU A 21 -12.72 -3.95 3.20
C GLU A 21 -12.91 -5.22 2.34
N GLU A 22 -12.28 -5.27 1.18
CA GLU A 22 -12.28 -6.42 0.25
C GLU A 22 -11.67 -7.70 0.85
N HIS A 23 -10.97 -7.60 1.97
CA HIS A 23 -10.32 -8.70 2.66
C HIS A 23 -11.01 -9.07 3.98
N LYS A 24 -12.12 -8.43 4.35
CA LYS A 24 -12.78 -8.61 5.66
C LYS A 24 -13.08 -10.07 6.05
N ASP A 25 -13.43 -10.90 5.08
CA ASP A 25 -13.74 -12.32 5.29
C ASP A 25 -12.51 -13.25 5.18
N LYS A 26 -11.32 -12.69 4.97
CA LYS A 26 -10.08 -13.47 4.86
C LYS A 26 -9.50 -13.77 6.25
N PRO A 27 -8.92 -14.96 6.45
CA PRO A 27 -8.39 -15.37 7.75
C PRO A 27 -7.28 -14.45 8.27
N PHE A 28 -6.53 -13.81 7.38
CA PHE A 28 -5.43 -12.90 7.70
C PHE A 28 -5.88 -11.44 7.94
N PHE A 29 -7.17 -11.12 7.80
CA PHE A 29 -7.66 -9.74 7.89
C PHE A 29 -7.32 -9.09 9.23
N LYS A 30 -7.52 -9.83 10.32
CA LYS A 30 -7.24 -9.33 11.67
C LYS A 30 -5.77 -8.94 11.81
N ASP A 31 -4.86 -9.82 11.41
CA ASP A 31 -3.43 -9.61 11.52
C ASP A 31 -2.96 -8.45 10.62
N LEU A 32 -3.57 -8.31 9.44
CA LEU A 32 -3.33 -7.19 8.53
C LEU A 32 -3.71 -5.83 9.14
N ILE A 33 -4.87 -5.75 9.80
CA ILE A 33 -5.32 -4.54 10.50
C ILE A 33 -4.43 -4.25 11.70
N GLU A 34 -4.05 -5.27 12.47
CA GLU A 34 -3.10 -5.10 13.60
C GLU A 34 -1.74 -4.60 13.11
N PHE A 35 -1.24 -5.12 11.98
CA PHE A 35 0.03 -4.70 11.41
C PHE A 35 0.03 -3.24 10.94
N ILE A 36 -0.93 -2.83 10.10
CA ILE A 36 -0.95 -1.46 9.55
C ILE A 36 -1.21 -0.39 10.61
N THR A 37 -1.87 -0.75 11.72
CA THR A 37 -2.14 0.15 12.85
C THR A 37 -1.07 0.11 13.95
N SER A 38 -0.07 -0.78 13.84
CA SER A 38 0.95 -0.98 14.88
C SER A 38 1.98 0.16 14.99
N GLY A 39 2.07 1.03 13.99
CA GLY A 39 3.06 2.10 13.95
C GLY A 39 2.75 3.19 12.91
N PRO A 40 3.62 4.21 12.84
CA PRO A 40 3.48 5.27 11.84
C PRO A 40 3.79 4.75 10.43
N LEU A 41 3.07 5.27 9.44
CA LEU A 41 3.28 5.05 8.03
C LEU A 41 3.28 6.37 7.28
N VAL A 42 3.77 6.33 6.04
CA VAL A 42 3.67 7.45 5.11
C VAL A 42 2.62 7.11 4.05
N ALA A 43 1.49 7.82 4.08
CA ALA A 43 0.51 7.80 3.01
C ALA A 43 0.95 8.81 1.94
N GLY A 44 0.82 8.47 0.66
CA GLY A 44 1.20 9.35 -0.42
C GLY A 44 0.33 9.17 -1.65
N VAL A 45 0.11 10.26 -2.38
CA VAL A 45 -0.53 10.24 -3.70
C VAL A 45 0.55 10.50 -4.73
N VAL A 46 0.72 9.54 -5.64
CA VAL A 46 1.75 9.57 -6.67
C VAL A 46 1.09 9.79 -8.02
N GLU A 47 1.57 10.80 -8.75
CA GLU A 47 1.05 11.16 -10.07
C GLU A 47 2.12 11.06 -11.16
N GLY A 48 1.66 10.93 -12.40
CA GLY A 48 2.47 10.90 -13.59
C GLY A 48 1.95 9.92 -14.64
N PRO A 49 2.58 9.88 -15.83
CA PRO A 49 2.25 8.91 -16.87
C PRO A 49 2.41 7.48 -16.33
N HIS A 50 1.39 6.64 -16.53
CA HIS A 50 1.39 5.23 -16.10
C HIS A 50 1.65 5.04 -14.59
N ALA A 51 1.23 5.97 -13.73
CA ALA A 51 1.62 6.00 -12.32
C ALA A 51 1.39 4.69 -11.56
N ILE A 52 0.24 4.04 -11.77
CA ILE A 52 -0.11 2.77 -11.14
C ILE A 52 0.86 1.67 -11.56
N GLU A 53 1.05 1.47 -12.87
CA GLU A 53 1.95 0.45 -13.42
C GLU A 53 3.40 0.69 -12.98
N ALA A 54 3.86 1.95 -13.08
CA ALA A 54 5.20 2.35 -12.70
C ALA A 54 5.46 2.14 -11.20
N TRP A 55 4.52 2.51 -10.33
CA TRP A 55 4.65 2.27 -8.88
C TRP A 55 4.69 0.78 -8.56
N ARG A 56 3.84 -0.04 -9.19
CA ARG A 56 3.85 -1.50 -9.00
C ARG A 56 5.16 -2.13 -9.45
N GLN A 57 5.75 -1.63 -10.53
CA GLN A 57 7.07 -2.06 -10.98
C GLN A 57 8.17 -1.71 -9.96
N LEU A 58 8.14 -0.48 -9.41
CA LEU A 58 9.08 -0.05 -8.37
C LEU A 58 8.91 -0.85 -7.07
N ALA A 59 7.67 -1.13 -6.67
CA ALA A 59 7.35 -1.89 -5.48
C ALA A 59 7.85 -3.34 -5.58
N GLY A 60 7.69 -3.98 -6.74
CA GLY A 60 7.98 -5.39 -6.95
C GLY A 60 6.82 -6.31 -6.56
N GLY A 61 6.92 -7.59 -6.94
CA GLY A 61 5.91 -8.60 -6.65
C GLY A 61 5.63 -8.78 -5.15
N THR A 62 4.40 -9.16 -4.80
CA THR A 62 3.92 -9.26 -3.40
C THR A 62 4.74 -10.21 -2.52
N ASP A 63 5.29 -11.29 -3.10
CA ASP A 63 6.24 -12.19 -2.43
C ASP A 63 7.66 -11.67 -2.69
N PRO A 64 8.35 -11.10 -1.67
CA PRO A 64 9.64 -10.45 -1.87
C PRO A 64 10.71 -11.38 -2.43
N VAL A 65 10.71 -12.64 -2.01
CA VAL A 65 11.79 -13.59 -2.33
C VAL A 65 11.51 -14.30 -3.65
N LYS A 66 10.26 -14.68 -3.92
CA LYS A 66 9.91 -15.49 -5.10
C LYS A 66 9.46 -14.67 -6.30
N LYS A 67 8.94 -13.45 -6.09
CA LYS A 67 8.25 -12.67 -7.14
C LYS A 67 8.78 -11.26 -7.32
N ALA A 68 9.43 -10.65 -6.34
CA ALA A 68 10.04 -9.34 -6.52
C ALA A 68 11.38 -9.44 -7.28
N THR A 69 11.68 -8.42 -8.08
CA THR A 69 12.94 -8.35 -8.82
C THR A 69 13.99 -7.63 -7.95
N PRO A 70 15.26 -8.07 -7.92
CA PRO A 70 16.33 -7.30 -7.27
C PRO A 70 16.37 -5.86 -7.80
N GLY A 71 16.53 -4.88 -6.92
CA GLY A 71 16.41 -3.44 -7.23
C GLY A 71 15.00 -2.87 -7.09
N SER A 72 13.98 -3.69 -6.86
CA SER A 72 12.65 -3.23 -6.43
C SER A 72 12.61 -3.05 -4.92
N ILE A 73 11.69 -2.23 -4.42
CA ILE A 73 11.57 -1.93 -2.98
C ILE A 73 11.41 -3.24 -2.17
N ARG A 74 10.50 -4.13 -2.58
CA ARG A 74 10.31 -5.42 -1.90
C ARG A 74 11.52 -6.33 -2.06
N GLY A 75 12.10 -6.39 -3.25
CA GLY A 75 13.26 -7.23 -3.52
C GLY A 75 14.48 -6.88 -2.66
N ASP A 76 14.65 -5.60 -2.33
CA ASP A 76 15.81 -5.12 -1.59
C ASP A 76 15.58 -5.03 -0.07
N PHE A 77 14.33 -4.83 0.38
CA PHE A 77 14.05 -4.48 1.79
C PHE A 77 13.08 -5.43 2.52
N ALA A 78 12.46 -6.39 1.84
CA ALA A 78 11.49 -7.29 2.45
C ALA A 78 11.93 -8.76 2.39
N LEU A 79 11.53 -9.54 3.41
CA LEU A 79 11.73 -10.99 3.47
C LEU A 79 10.41 -11.77 3.59
N ASP A 80 9.35 -11.09 4.05
CA ASP A 80 8.05 -11.68 4.36
C ASP A 80 6.96 -11.01 3.52
N VAL A 81 5.94 -11.79 3.14
CA VAL A 81 4.74 -11.33 2.43
C VAL A 81 3.93 -10.39 3.33
N ASP A 82 3.85 -10.69 4.63
CA ASP A 82 3.01 -9.95 5.57
C ASP A 82 3.62 -8.57 5.93
N ALA A 83 4.94 -8.43 5.82
CA ALA A 83 5.69 -7.21 6.10
C ALA A 83 6.52 -6.76 4.87
N ASN A 84 5.85 -6.56 3.73
CA ASN A 84 6.49 -6.30 2.44
C ASN A 84 6.76 -4.80 2.13
N VAL A 85 6.92 -3.98 3.16
CA VAL A 85 7.44 -2.59 3.13
C VAL A 85 6.53 -1.54 2.48
N VAL A 86 5.92 -1.80 1.31
CA VAL A 86 5.10 -0.83 0.56
C VAL A 86 3.80 -1.42 0.07
N HIS A 87 2.76 -0.59 0.01
CA HIS A 87 1.49 -0.84 -0.67
C HIS A 87 1.41 -0.01 -1.97
N GLY A 88 0.56 -0.43 -2.89
CA GLY A 88 0.21 0.35 -4.07
C GLY A 88 -1.05 -0.17 -4.71
N SER A 89 -1.94 0.74 -5.09
CA SER A 89 -3.20 0.43 -5.77
C SER A 89 -2.94 -0.41 -7.04
N ASP A 90 -3.83 -1.34 -7.35
CA ASP A 90 -3.64 -2.29 -8.43
C ASP A 90 -4.34 -1.92 -9.75
N SER A 91 -5.24 -0.95 -9.68
CA SER A 91 -6.17 -0.52 -10.72
C SER A 91 -6.60 0.94 -10.50
N PRO A 92 -7.08 1.64 -11.53
CA PRO A 92 -7.62 3.00 -11.39
C PRO A 92 -8.74 3.09 -10.35
N GLU A 93 -9.62 2.10 -10.30
CA GLU A 93 -10.76 2.03 -9.38
C GLU A 93 -10.29 1.85 -7.93
N SER A 94 -9.29 0.98 -7.69
CA SER A 94 -8.63 0.85 -6.39
C SER A 94 -7.95 2.15 -5.99
N ALA A 95 -7.25 2.82 -6.91
CA ALA A 95 -6.54 4.07 -6.65
C ALA A 95 -7.51 5.19 -6.23
N GLU A 96 -8.61 5.37 -6.96
CA GLU A 96 -9.64 6.38 -6.64
C GLU A 96 -10.23 6.15 -5.24
N ARG A 97 -10.62 4.91 -4.93
CA ARG A 97 -11.15 4.53 -3.61
C ARG A 97 -10.12 4.79 -2.50
N GLU A 98 -8.89 4.32 -2.68
CA GLU A 98 -7.84 4.43 -1.69
C GLU A 98 -7.47 5.90 -1.43
N ILE A 99 -7.33 6.72 -2.48
CA ILE A 99 -7.08 8.16 -2.33
C ILE A 99 -8.22 8.81 -1.54
N GLY A 100 -9.48 8.50 -1.84
CA GLY A 100 -10.63 9.04 -1.10
C GLY A 100 -10.70 8.60 0.37
N ILE A 101 -10.08 7.47 0.74
CA ILE A 101 -9.95 7.02 2.13
C ILE A 101 -8.85 7.81 2.86
N TRP A 102 -7.65 7.90 2.25
CA TRP A 102 -6.48 8.48 2.92
C TRP A 102 -6.41 10.00 2.81
N PHE A 103 -6.99 10.59 1.77
CA PHE A 103 -6.98 12.02 1.48
C PHE A 103 -8.38 12.51 1.04
N PRO A 104 -9.39 12.49 1.93
CA PRO A 104 -10.79 12.80 1.57
C PRO A 104 -11.06 14.24 1.13
N ASN A 105 -10.08 15.13 1.28
CA ASN A 105 -10.17 16.54 0.88
C ASN A 105 -9.39 16.85 -0.42
N LEU A 106 -8.88 15.82 -1.11
CA LEU A 106 -8.15 15.95 -2.37
C LEU A 106 -9.09 15.85 -3.57
#